data_AF-A0A7J5ZM47-F1
#
_entry.id   AF-A0A7J5ZM47-F1
#
_cell.length_a   1.000
_cell.length_b   1.000
_cell.length_c   1.000
_cell.angle_alpha   90.00
_cell.angle_beta   90.00
_cell.angle_gamma   90.00
#
_symmetry.space_group_name_H-M   'P 1'
#
loop_
_entity.id
_entity.type
_entity.pdbx_description
1 polymer ?
#
loop_
_entity_poly.entity_id
_entity_poly.type
_entity_poly.pdbx_seq_one_letter_code
_entity_poly.pdbx_strand_id
1 'polypeptide(L)'
;MGFVTKMITLAKLLVCVCVYVPSSSSPLQFKAELRRRWCRNSLSLSVTSTRAQKMVTGGFVQMLRKRKELIPLIGFMAFAATGATSACIYFLFTKTDVILNKTANPEPWERLDPSKPQKLITIKQQWKPVEELEIVKKLTK
;
A
#
# COMPACT_ATOMS: atom_id res chain seq x y z
N MET A 1 1.26 21.76 -1.48
CA MET A 1 2.53 21.00 -1.66
C MET A 1 2.80 19.91 -0.60
N GLY A 2 2.06 19.82 0.52
CA GLY A 2 2.35 18.83 1.57
C GLY A 2 1.79 17.41 1.36
N PHE A 3 0.78 17.23 0.50
CA PHE A 3 0.11 15.93 0.33
C PHE A 3 0.95 14.93 -0.51
N VAL A 4 1.57 15.43 -1.58
CA VAL A 4 2.41 14.62 -2.49
C VAL A 4 3.67 14.13 -1.77
N THR A 5 4.29 14.97 -0.94
CA THR A 5 5.48 14.60 -0.16
C THR A 5 5.14 13.55 0.89
N LYS A 6 3.97 13.64 1.55
CA LYS A 6 3.52 12.62 2.51
C LYS A 6 3.22 11.28 1.82
N MET A 7 2.63 11.29 0.62
CA MET A 7 2.40 10.11 -0.20
C MET A 7 3.71 9.43 -0.64
N ILE A 8 4.72 10.20 -1.05
CA ILE A 8 6.03 9.66 -1.45
C ILE A 8 6.77 9.03 -0.25
N THR A 9 6.67 9.63 0.94
CA THR A 9 7.27 9.08 2.16
C THR A 9 6.55 7.80 2.61
N LEU A 10 5.22 7.75 2.50
CA LEU A 10 4.43 6.54 2.75
C LEU A 10 4.76 5.42 1.75
N ALA A 11 4.94 5.74 0.47
CA ALA A 11 5.34 4.78 -0.55
C ALA A 11 6.75 4.21 -0.29
N LYS A 12 7.71 5.05 0.15
CA LYS A 12 9.05 4.59 0.55
C LYS A 12 9.02 3.69 1.80
N LEU A 13 8.15 3.99 2.76
CA LEU A 13 7.92 3.13 3.92
C LEU A 13 7.27 1.80 3.53
N LEU A 14 6.31 1.80 2.59
CA LEU A 14 5.65 0.59 2.08
C LEU A 14 6.61 -0.34 1.33
N VAL A 15 7.49 0.20 0.47
CA VAL A 15 8.53 -0.60 -0.20
C VAL A 15 9.52 -1.20 0.81
N CYS A 16 9.81 -0.49 1.91
CA CYS A 16 10.69 -0.99 2.97
C CYS A 16 10.04 -2.10 3.81
N VAL A 17 8.72 -2.12 3.96
CA VAL A 17 7.98 -3.16 4.70
C VAL A 17 7.74 -4.40 3.83
N CYS A 18 7.52 -4.27 2.52
CA CYS A 18 7.30 -5.43 1.65
C CYS A 18 8.57 -6.29 1.39
N VAL A 19 9.77 -5.76 1.58
CA VAL A 19 11.03 -6.50 1.37
C VAL A 19 11.50 -7.26 2.62
N TYR A 20 10.86 -7.08 3.78
CA TYR A 20 11.32 -7.69 5.04
C TYR A 20 10.20 -8.47 5.73
N VAL A 21 9.94 -9.69 5.24
CA VAL A 21 9.26 -10.74 6.02
C VAL A 21 10.34 -11.68 6.56
N PRO A 22 10.84 -11.50 7.80
CA PRO A 22 11.72 -12.49 8.40
C PRO A 22 10.86 -13.57 9.04
N SER A 23 10.95 -14.78 8.46
CA SER A 23 10.55 -16.02 9.12
C SER A 23 11.52 -16.30 10.27
N SER A 24 10.96 -16.51 11.46
CA SER A 24 11.56 -17.12 12.67
C SER A 24 13.00 -16.71 13.07
N SER A 25 13.14 -15.80 14.04
CA SER A 25 14.09 -15.90 15.18
C SER A 25 13.98 -14.69 16.13
N SER A 26 13.89 -15.00 17.43
CA SER A 26 13.91 -14.17 18.65
C SER A 26 13.95 -12.61 18.57
N PRO A 27 12.99 -11.90 19.21
CA PRO A 27 12.76 -10.46 19.05
C PRO A 27 13.80 -9.52 19.68
N LEU A 28 14.68 -10.00 20.57
CA LEU A 28 15.61 -9.13 21.32
C LEU A 28 16.97 -8.92 20.65
N GLN A 29 17.51 -9.91 19.93
CA GLN A 29 18.79 -9.78 19.22
C GLN A 29 18.63 -8.98 17.90
N PHE A 30 17.49 -9.15 17.22
CA PHE A 30 17.18 -8.46 15.97
C PHE A 30 17.09 -6.94 16.10
N LYS A 31 16.65 -6.43 17.27
CA LYS A 31 16.49 -4.99 17.53
C LYS A 31 17.84 -4.25 17.63
N ALA A 32 18.90 -4.94 18.08
CA ALA A 32 20.25 -4.39 18.18
C ALA A 32 20.99 -4.41 16.83
N GLU A 33 20.78 -5.46 16.03
CA GLU A 33 21.31 -5.61 14.66
C GLU A 33 20.71 -4.54 13.72
N LEU A 34 19.38 -4.38 13.77
CA LEU A 34 18.66 -3.35 13.01
C LEU A 34 19.13 -1.96 13.38
N ARG A 35 19.34 -1.65 14.67
CA ARG A 35 19.83 -0.32 15.10
C ARG A 35 21.23 -0.04 14.55
N ARG A 36 22.13 -1.03 14.53
CA ARG A 36 23.47 -0.89 13.94
C ARG A 36 23.44 -0.77 12.41
N ARG A 37 22.53 -1.47 11.73
CA ARG A 37 22.37 -1.40 10.26
C ARG A 37 21.65 -0.13 9.80
N TRP A 38 20.70 0.37 10.60
CA TRP A 38 20.07 1.67 10.39
C TRP A 38 21.05 2.82 10.59
N CYS A 39 21.92 2.78 11.61
CA CYS A 39 22.93 3.85 11.79
C CYS A 39 23.93 3.92 10.64
N ARG A 40 24.33 2.77 10.08
CA ARG A 40 25.29 2.72 8.96
C ARG A 40 24.67 3.10 7.61
N ASN A 41 23.39 2.79 7.38
CA ASN A 41 22.68 3.17 6.15
C ASN A 41 21.97 4.53 6.22
N SER A 42 21.64 5.06 7.40
CA SER A 42 20.93 6.34 7.53
C SER A 42 21.83 7.55 7.23
N LEU A 43 23.13 7.44 7.54
CA LEU A 43 24.10 8.50 7.23
C LEU A 43 24.55 8.51 5.75
N SER A 44 24.37 7.42 4.99
CA SER A 44 24.73 7.34 3.57
C SER A 44 23.54 7.57 2.62
N LEU A 45 22.29 7.30 3.05
CA LEU A 45 21.10 7.50 2.21
C LEU A 45 20.49 8.90 2.24
N SER A 46 20.83 9.73 3.22
CA SER A 46 20.27 11.09 3.33
C SER A 46 21.00 12.12 2.44
N VAL A 47 22.29 11.89 2.12
CA VAL A 47 23.12 12.86 1.38
C VAL A 47 23.25 12.54 -0.12
N THR A 48 22.99 11.31 -0.53
CA THR A 48 23.06 10.91 -1.96
C THR A 48 21.72 11.01 -2.69
N SER A 49 20.60 11.10 -1.98
CA SER A 49 19.26 11.00 -2.58
C SER A 49 18.82 12.26 -3.34
N THR A 50 19.17 13.47 -2.91
CA THR A 50 18.70 14.70 -3.57
C THR A 50 19.54 15.12 -4.78
N ARG A 51 20.82 14.73 -4.86
CA ARG A 51 21.66 15.01 -6.05
C ARG A 51 21.42 14.02 -7.20
N ALA A 52 21.18 12.74 -6.91
CA ALA A 52 20.95 11.74 -7.94
C ALA A 52 19.56 11.85 -8.60
N GLN A 53 18.54 12.33 -7.89
CA GLN A 53 17.19 12.48 -8.46
C GLN A 53 17.08 13.59 -9.53
N LYS A 54 17.98 14.60 -9.51
CA LYS A 54 17.93 15.75 -10.41
C LYS A 54 18.53 15.47 -11.80
N MET A 55 19.41 14.47 -11.94
CA MET A 55 20.00 14.09 -13.23
C MET A 55 19.13 13.15 -14.05
N VAL A 56 18.37 12.25 -13.40
CA VAL A 56 17.57 11.22 -14.10
C VAL A 56 16.40 11.82 -14.88
N THR A 57 15.76 12.86 -14.35
CA THR A 57 14.60 13.51 -15.00
C THR A 57 15.00 14.36 -16.22
N GLY A 58 16.12 15.07 -16.17
CA GLY A 58 16.58 15.91 -17.29
C GLY A 58 16.99 15.12 -18.53
N GLY A 59 17.79 14.06 -18.35
CA GLY A 59 18.29 13.22 -19.46
C GLY A 59 17.21 12.34 -20.09
N PHE A 60 16.31 11.77 -19.28
CA PHE A 60 15.22 10.93 -19.78
C PHE A 60 14.20 11.72 -20.60
N VAL A 61 13.83 12.93 -20.17
CA VAL A 61 12.91 13.81 -20.92
C VAL A 61 13.53 14.30 -22.23
N GLN A 62 14.84 14.56 -22.26
CA GLN A 62 15.55 14.88 -23.50
C GLN A 62 15.53 13.70 -24.48
N MET A 63 15.68 12.46 -24.00
CA MET A 63 15.59 11.25 -24.80
C MET A 63 14.17 11.03 -25.36
N LEU A 64 13.13 11.25 -24.55
CA LEU A 64 11.73 11.18 -24.97
C LEU A 64 11.36 12.25 -26.02
N ARG A 65 11.93 13.45 -25.91
CA ARG A 65 11.73 14.51 -26.93
C ARG A 65 12.34 14.16 -28.29
N LYS A 66 13.42 13.38 -28.31
CA LYS A 66 14.09 12.94 -29.54
C LYS A 66 13.34 11.80 -30.25
N ARG A 67 12.60 10.96 -29.53
CA ARG A 67 11.80 9.85 -30.11
C ARG A 67 10.37 9.85 -29.57
N LYS A 68 9.46 10.51 -30.30
CA LYS A 68 8.06 10.72 -29.88
C LYS A 68 7.19 9.46 -29.89
N GLU A 69 7.58 8.45 -30.65
CA GLU A 69 6.85 7.16 -30.74
C GLU A 69 6.90 6.36 -29.43
N LEU A 70 7.91 6.59 -28.57
CA LEU A 70 8.03 5.91 -27.28
C LEU A 70 7.14 6.51 -26.18
N ILE A 71 6.64 7.74 -26.37
CA ILE A 71 5.81 8.44 -25.38
C ILE A 71 4.52 7.66 -25.07
N PRO A 72 3.70 7.24 -26.06
CA PRO A 72 2.49 6.47 -25.77
C PRO A 72 2.82 5.10 -25.14
N LEU A 73 3.86 4.42 -25.60
CA LEU A 73 4.27 3.11 -25.09
C LEU A 73 4.65 3.16 -23.59
N ILE A 74 5.52 4.12 -23.23
CA ILE A 74 5.92 4.35 -21.84
C ILE A 74 4.74 4.89 -21.02
N GLY A 75 3.86 5.69 -21.62
CA GLY A 75 2.64 6.18 -21.00
C GLY A 75 1.73 5.04 -20.53
N PHE A 76 1.42 4.08 -21.41
CA PHE A 76 0.60 2.92 -21.04
C PHE A 76 1.27 2.03 -19.99
N MET A 77 2.59 1.80 -20.10
CA MET A 77 3.33 1.02 -19.11
C MET A 77 3.36 1.70 -17.74
N ALA A 78 3.65 3.00 -17.69
CA ALA A 78 3.64 3.76 -16.46
C ALA A 78 2.23 3.84 -15.85
N PHE A 79 1.21 4.02 -16.69
CA PHE A 79 -0.19 4.03 -16.25
C PHE A 79 -0.60 2.67 -15.68
N ALA A 80 -0.23 1.56 -16.34
CA ALA A 80 -0.50 0.21 -15.86
C ALA A 80 0.23 -0.09 -14.54
N ALA A 81 1.51 0.25 -14.44
CA ALA A 81 2.30 0.04 -13.21
C ALA A 81 1.76 0.88 -12.04
N THR A 82 1.40 2.14 -12.29
CA THR A 82 0.82 3.03 -11.27
C THR A 82 -0.60 2.59 -10.90
N GLY A 83 -1.39 2.14 -11.87
CA GLY A 83 -2.73 1.58 -11.65
C GLY A 83 -2.69 0.31 -10.81
N ALA A 84 -1.79 -0.63 -11.12
CA ALA A 84 -1.62 -1.85 -10.35
C ALA A 84 -1.17 -1.56 -8.92
N THR A 85 -0.16 -0.70 -8.73
CA THR A 85 0.33 -0.34 -7.39
C THR A 85 -0.72 0.39 -6.57
N SER A 86 -1.46 1.34 -7.16
CA SER A 86 -2.55 2.03 -6.47
C SER A 86 -3.72 1.10 -6.11
N ALA A 87 -4.09 0.16 -6.97
CA ALA A 87 -5.11 -0.85 -6.68
C ALA A 87 -4.67 -1.78 -5.53
N CYS A 88 -3.43 -2.25 -5.54
CA CYS A 88 -2.88 -3.06 -4.44
C CYS A 88 -2.95 -2.30 -3.11
N ILE A 89 -2.50 -1.05 -3.09
CA ILE A 89 -2.55 -0.20 -1.89
C ILE A 89 -4.00 0.00 -1.42
N TYR A 90 -4.91 0.29 -2.35
CA TYR A 90 -6.33 0.44 -2.04
C TYR A 90 -6.90 -0.84 -1.42
N PHE A 91 -6.61 -2.02 -1.97
CA PHE A 91 -7.09 -3.28 -1.43
C PHE A 91 -6.52 -3.60 -0.05
N LEU A 92 -5.23 -3.33 0.19
CA LEU A 92 -4.61 -3.56 1.50
C LEU A 92 -5.25 -2.72 2.61
N PHE A 93 -5.64 -1.48 2.33
CA PHE A 93 -6.15 -0.56 3.36
C PHE A 93 -7.66 -0.52 3.48
N THR A 94 -8.41 -0.73 2.39
CA THR A 94 -9.86 -0.51 2.37
C THR A 94 -10.66 -1.80 2.37
N LYS A 95 -10.08 -2.92 1.94
CA LYS A 95 -10.76 -4.22 1.96
C LYS A 95 -10.39 -4.96 3.23
N THR A 96 -11.43 -5.33 3.96
CA THR A 96 -11.30 -6.12 5.18
C THR A 96 -10.77 -7.51 4.86
N ASP A 97 -11.02 -8.08 3.68
CA ASP A 97 -10.62 -9.46 3.34
C ASP A 97 -9.09 -9.71 3.41
N VAL A 98 -8.27 -8.65 3.34
CA VAL A 98 -6.82 -8.77 3.48
C VAL A 98 -6.42 -8.80 4.95
N ILE A 99 -6.05 -9.98 5.44
CA ILE A 99 -5.65 -10.20 6.85
C ILE A 99 -4.14 -10.05 6.99
N LEU A 100 -3.71 -8.94 7.59
CA LEU A 100 -2.29 -8.69 7.91
C LEU A 100 -1.88 -9.24 9.28
N ASN A 101 -2.84 -9.40 10.20
CA ASN A 101 -2.62 -9.95 11.53
C ASN A 101 -3.60 -11.09 11.78
N LYS A 102 -3.07 -12.28 12.08
CA LYS A 102 -3.88 -13.49 12.31
C LYS A 102 -4.37 -13.61 13.77
N THR A 103 -3.81 -12.84 14.69
CA THR A 103 -4.14 -12.94 16.11
C THR A 103 -5.36 -12.10 16.44
N ALA A 104 -6.37 -12.70 17.07
CA ALA A 104 -7.63 -12.06 17.48
C ALA A 104 -8.42 -11.38 16.34
N ASN A 105 -8.43 -11.99 15.15
CA ASN A 105 -9.21 -11.50 14.00
C ASN A 105 -10.66 -12.02 14.07
N PRO A 106 -11.68 -11.13 14.12
CA PRO A 106 -13.08 -11.56 14.04
C PRO A 106 -13.38 -12.11 12.64
N GLU A 107 -14.48 -12.85 12.53
CA GLU A 107 -14.93 -13.44 11.27
C GLU A 107 -15.03 -12.37 10.16
N PRO A 108 -14.67 -12.71 8.91
CA PRO A 108 -14.51 -11.72 7.84
C PRO A 108 -15.78 -10.94 7.52
N TRP A 109 -16.96 -11.55 7.65
CA TRP A 109 -18.26 -10.89 7.46
C TRP A 109 -18.69 -10.00 8.63
N GLU A 110 -18.18 -10.19 9.85
CA GLU A 110 -18.51 -9.31 10.98
C GLU A 110 -17.83 -7.93 10.85
N ARG A 111 -16.75 -7.82 10.07
CA ARG A 111 -16.02 -6.56 9.85
C ARG A 111 -16.66 -5.68 8.79
N LEU A 112 -17.57 -6.22 7.99
CA LEU A 112 -18.25 -5.48 6.93
C LEU A 112 -19.44 -4.73 7.52
N ASP A 113 -19.45 -3.41 7.35
CA ASP A 113 -20.63 -2.59 7.67
C ASP A 113 -21.57 -2.60 6.47
N PRO A 114 -22.74 -3.23 6.58
CA PRO A 114 -23.63 -3.40 5.46
C PRO A 114 -24.38 -2.12 5.07
N SER A 115 -24.36 -1.09 5.93
CA SER A 115 -24.96 0.22 5.67
C SER A 115 -24.18 1.02 4.62
N LYS A 116 -22.93 0.61 4.35
CA LYS A 116 -22.04 1.28 3.41
C LYS A 116 -21.98 0.51 2.08
N PRO A 117 -21.96 1.22 0.94
CA PRO A 117 -21.77 0.57 -0.35
C PRO A 117 -20.36 -0.03 -0.45
N GLN A 118 -20.28 -1.35 -0.61
CA GLN A 118 -19.01 -2.08 -0.67
C GLN A 118 -18.36 -2.10 -2.07
N LYS A 119 -19.10 -1.69 -3.10
CA LYS A 119 -18.67 -1.67 -4.51
C LYS A 119 -18.35 -0.25 -4.96
N LEU A 120 -17.41 -0.11 -5.89
CA LEU A 120 -17.02 1.18 -6.47
C LEU A 120 -18.19 1.86 -7.20
N ILE A 121 -19.09 1.07 -7.78
CA ILE A 121 -20.31 1.55 -8.43
C ILE A 121 -21.47 0.75 -7.83
N THR A 122 -22.44 1.46 -7.25
CA THR A 122 -23.66 0.85 -6.72
C THR A 122 -24.86 1.48 -7.41
N ILE A 123 -25.76 0.65 -7.96
CA ILE A 123 -27.01 1.09 -8.56
C ILE A 123 -28.13 0.53 -7.69
N LYS A 124 -28.84 1.42 -6.98
CA LYS A 124 -30.03 1.11 -6.15
C LYS A 124 -29.84 -0.01 -5.10
N GLN A 125 -28.63 -0.19 -4.57
CA GLN A 125 -28.38 -1.21 -3.56
C GLN A 125 -28.89 -0.72 -2.19
N GLN A 126 -29.97 -1.33 -1.69
CA GLN A 126 -30.55 -1.04 -0.37
C GLN A 126 -30.25 -2.22 0.57
N TRP A 127 -29.66 -1.95 1.73
CA TRP A 127 -29.46 -2.97 2.74
C TRP A 127 -30.64 -3.01 3.71
N LYS A 128 -31.13 -4.22 4.01
CA LYS A 128 -32.14 -4.46 5.04
C LYS A 128 -31.68 -5.61 5.94
N PRO A 129 -31.74 -5.47 7.28
CA PRO A 129 -31.44 -6.56 8.19
C PRO A 129 -32.48 -7.66 8.08
N VAL A 130 -32.05 -8.90 8.30
CA VAL A 130 -32.94 -10.07 8.40
C VAL A 130 -33.08 -10.39 9.88
N GLU A 131 -34.30 -10.30 10.41
CA GLU A 131 -34.57 -10.42 11.85
C GLU A 131 -34.13 -11.78 12.43
N GLU A 132 -34.33 -12.86 11.68
CA GLU A 132 -33.91 -14.21 12.07
C GLU A 132 -32.40 -14.30 12.31
N LEU A 133 -31.60 -13.65 11.46
CA LEU A 133 -30.15 -13.63 11.60
C LEU A 133 -29.72 -12.83 12.83
N GLU A 134 -30.44 -11.77 13.18
CA GLU A 134 -30.15 -11.00 14.40
C GLU A 134 -30.46 -11.80 15.67
N ILE A 135 -31.55 -12.57 15.66
CA ILE A 135 -31.92 -13.44 16.79
C ILE A 135 -30.84 -14.51 16.99
N VAL A 136 -30.47 -15.23 15.93
CA VAL A 136 -29.40 -16.25 15.99
C VAL A 136 -28.08 -15.65 16.44
N LYS A 137 -27.73 -14.45 15.95
CA LYS A 137 -26.51 -13.76 16.35
C LYS A 137 -26.50 -13.37 17.83
N LYS A 138 -27.64 -12.93 18.39
CA LYS A 138 -27.77 -12.60 19.82
C LYS A 138 -27.69 -13.84 20.72
N LEU A 139 -28.13 -15.00 20.23
CA LEU A 139 -28.09 -16.26 20.98
C LEU A 139 -26.68 -16.89 20.99
N THR A 140 -25.87 -16.60 19.98
CA THR A 140 -24.55 -17.23 19.78
C THR A 140 -23.40 -16.44 20.46
N LYS A 141 -23.60 -15.16 20.75
CA LYS A 141 -22.57 -14.22 21.20
C LYS A 141 -22.66 -13.93 22.69
#